data_AF-A0A7R8NCP3-F1
#
_entry.id   AF-A0A7R8NCP3-F1
#
_cell.length_a   1.000
_cell.length_b   1.000
_cell.length_c   1.000
_cell.angle_alpha   90.00
_cell.angle_beta   90.00
_cell.angle_gamma   90.00
#
_symmetry.space_group_name_H-M   'P 1'
#
loop_
_entity.id
_entity.type
_entity.pdbx_description
1 polymer ?
#
loop_
_entity_poly.entity_id
_entity_poly.type
_entity_poly.pdbx_seq_one_letter_code
_entity_poly.pdbx_strand_id
1 'polypeptide(L)' 'MAGARWGLPQLVGEVRYTSRTRAGRLRHPSWHRLRPDLAPGGLA' A
#
# COMPACT_ATOMS: atom_id res chain seq x y z
N MET A 1 -5.54 20.25 11.01
CA MET A 1 -4.81 19.31 10.15
C MET A 1 -4.18 18.25 11.03
N ALA A 2 -4.60 17.00 10.95
CA ALA A 2 -3.90 15.93 11.65
C ALA A 2 -2.61 15.61 10.88
N GLY A 3 -1.48 15.61 11.57
CA GLY A 3 -0.20 15.17 11.01
C GLY A 3 -0.19 13.66 10.73
N ALA A 4 0.90 13.17 10.16
CA ALA A 4 1.10 11.73 9.99
C ALA A 4 1.33 11.06 11.35
N ARG A 5 0.64 9.94 11.60
CA ARG A 5 0.92 9.05 12.73
C ARG A 5 1.57 7.78 12.22
N TRP A 6 2.75 7.46 12.74
CA TRP A 6 3.44 6.21 12.44
C TRP A 6 2.85 5.06 13.26
N GLY A 7 2.83 3.88 12.66
CA GLY A 7 2.41 2.64 13.29
C GLY A 7 3.27 1.48 12.80
N LEU A 8 3.08 0.31 13.39
CA LEU A 8 3.78 -0.90 12.94
C LEU A 8 3.28 -1.31 11.53
N PRO A 9 4.16 -1.85 10.66
CA PRO A 9 3.80 -2.22 9.29
C PRO A 9 3.05 -3.55 9.25
N GLN A 10 1.87 -3.60 9.87
CA GLN A 10 1.07 -4.82 10.06
C GLN A 10 -0.15 -4.92 9.13
N LEU A 11 -0.45 -3.86 8.39
CA LEU A 11 -1.63 -3.79 7.52
C LEU A 11 -1.22 -3.89 6.05
N VAL A 12 -1.85 -4.79 5.32
CA VAL A 12 -1.72 -4.90 3.86
C VAL A 12 -2.94 -4.28 3.20
N GLY A 13 -2.70 -3.37 2.27
CA GLY A 13 -3.72 -2.71 1.46
C GLY A 13 -3.54 -3.03 -0.02
N GLU A 14 -4.64 -3.32 -0.69
CA GLU A 14 -4.68 -3.49 -2.14
C GLU A 14 -4.93 -2.12 -2.79
N VAL A 15 -4.15 -1.83 -3.83
CA VAL A 15 -4.25 -0.59 -4.61
C VAL A 15 -4.28 -0.91 -6.09
N ARG A 16 -5.05 -0.11 -6.84
CA ARG A 16 -4.98 -0.09 -8.31
C ARG A 16 -4.04 1.02 -8.72
N TYR A 17 -3.29 0.80 -9.79
CA TYR A 17 -2.37 1.80 -10.34
C TYR A 17 -2.18 1.58 -11.84
N THR A 18 -1.69 2.61 -12.53
CA THR A 18 -1.52 2.58 -13.99
C THR A 18 -0.18 2.02 -14.43
N SER A 19 0.91 2.41 -13.74
CA SER A 19 2.27 1.95 -14.01
C SER A 19 3.19 2.18 -12.81
N ARG A 20 4.35 1.52 -12.80
CA ARG A 20 5.46 1.82 -11.89
C ARG A 20 6.41 2.82 -12.54
N THR A 21 6.91 3.77 -11.77
CA THR A 21 8.01 4.64 -12.21
C THR A 21 9.32 3.87 -12.21
N ARG A 22 10.35 4.40 -12.90
CA ARG A 22 11.72 3.86 -12.83
C ARG A 22 12.25 3.76 -11.40
N ALA A 23 11.83 4.66 -10.51
CA ALA A 23 12.20 4.66 -9.10
C ALA A 23 11.30 3.75 -8.22
N GLY A 24 10.45 2.90 -8.82
CA GLY A 24 9.61 1.93 -8.10
C GLY A 24 8.33 2.48 -7.46
N ARG A 25 7.97 3.75 -7.69
CA ARG A 25 6.72 4.34 -7.17
C ARG A 25 5.53 4.04 -8.07
N LEU A 26 4.31 3.99 -7.50
CA LEU A 26 3.08 3.76 -8.26
C LEU A 26 2.55 5.07 -8.88
N ARG A 27 2.12 5.04 -10.15
CA ARG A 27 1.47 6.17 -10.84
C ARG A 27 -0.05 6.08 -10.79
N HIS A 28 -0.67 7.19 -10.39
CA HIS A 28 -2.12 7.32 -10.18
C HIS A 28 -2.69 6.21 -9.29
N PRO A 29 -2.14 5.98 -8.09
CA PRO A 29 -2.65 4.95 -7.21
C PRO A 29 -4.03 5.34 -6.67
N SER A 30 -4.94 4.38 -6.65
CA SER A 30 -6.21 4.47 -5.95
C SER A 30 -6.36 3.33 -4.96
N TRP A 31 -6.91 3.66 -3.80
CA TRP A 31 -7.24 2.68 -2.77
C TRP A 31 -8.28 1.69 -3.30
N HIS A 32 -8.09 0.40 -3.06
CA HIS A 32 -9.08 -0.62 -3.37
C HIS A 32 -9.70 -1.17 -2.08
N ARG A 33 -8.92 -1.90 -1.26
CA ARG A 33 -9.42 -2.56 -0.05
C ARG A 33 -8.29 -2.96 0.91
N LEU A 34 -8.63 -3.22 2.16
CA LEU A 34 -7.74 -3.91 3.09
C LEU A 34 -7.66 -5.40 2.75
N ARG A 35 -6.51 -6.01 3.05
CA ARG A 35 -6.24 -7.44 2.92
C ARG A 35 -5.89 -8.03 4.29
N PRO A 36 -6.88 -8.19 5.19
CA PRO A 36 -6.64 -8.81 6.50
C PRO A 36 -6.26 -10.30 6.38
N ASP A 37 -6.51 -10.89 5.21
CA ASP A 37 -6.15 -12.25 4.84
C ASP A 37 -4.64 -12.43 4.54
N LEU A 38 -3.88 -11.34 4.40
CA LEU A 38 -2.46 -11.38 4.05
C LEU A 38 -1.59 -10.88 5.21
N ALA A 39 -0.52 -11.63 5.50
CA ALA A 39 0.52 -11.21 6.44
C ALA A 39 1.55 -10.28 5.74
N PRO A 40 2.15 -9.30 6.45
CA PRO A 40 3.06 -8.29 5.87
C PRO A 40 4.37 -8.80 5.23
N GLY A 41 4.65 -10.10 5.25
CA GLY A 41 5.80 -10.73 4.58
C GLY A 41 5.40 -11.79 3.55
N GLY A 42 4.10 -12.01 3.34
CA GLY A 42 3.58 -13.01 2.39
C GLY A 42 3.38 -12.48 0.96
N LEU A 43 3.81 -11.24 0.70
CA LEU A 43 3.76 -10.64 -0.63
C LEU A 43 5.02 -11.09 -1.41
N ALA A 44 4.92 -12.18 -2.16
CA ALA A 44 5.94 -12.61 -3.11
C ALA A 44 5.96 -11.72 -4.37
#